data_AF-A0AAU5X9H8-F1
#
_entry.id   AF-A0AAU5X9H8-F1
#
_cell.length_a   1.000
_cell.length_b   1.000
_cell.length_c   1.000
_cell.angle_alpha   90.00
_cell.angle_beta   90.00
_cell.angle_gamma   90.00
#
_symmetry.space_group_name_H-M   'P 1'
#
loop_
_entity.id
_entity.type
_entity.pdbx_description
1 polymer ?
#
loop_
_entity_poly.entity_id
_entity_poly.type
_entity_poly.pdbx_seq_one_letter_code
_entity_poly.pdbx_strand_id
1 'polypeptide(L)'
;MWSQRMVVDYGLARRATLSDLFSGGLTVDDACDAHPYLLRAAKYHGEPTEKVCPVCRKERLTHVTYVYGDQLGRYAGRVKATPELQQMAHEFGEFRAYVVEVCQSCGWNHLTLSYVLGHGEAPSDEGRTARS
;
A
#
# COMPACT_ATOMS: atom_id res chain seq x y z
N MET A 1 -20.46 -7.89 -2.00
CA MET A 1 -19.61 -8.09 -0.81
C MET A 1 -18.17 -8.24 -1.29
N TRP A 2 -17.39 -7.15 -1.31
CA TRP A 2 -15.95 -7.22 -1.57
C TRP A 2 -15.26 -7.82 -0.35
N SER A 3 -14.58 -8.95 -0.52
CA SER A 3 -13.81 -9.59 0.55
C SER A 3 -12.32 -9.36 0.30
N GLN A 4 -11.65 -8.79 1.30
CA GLN A 4 -10.19 -8.77 1.32
C GLN A 4 -9.71 -10.21 1.52
N ARG A 5 -8.92 -10.72 0.58
CA ARG A 5 -8.35 -12.08 0.60
C ARG A 5 -6.84 -12.00 0.85
N MET A 6 -6.24 -13.09 1.34
CA MET A 6 -4.79 -13.20 1.56
C MET A 6 -4.18 -11.97 2.28
N VAL A 7 -4.81 -11.57 3.38
CA VAL A 7 -4.39 -10.40 4.17
C VAL A 7 -3.08 -10.71 4.89
N VAL A 8 -2.10 -9.83 4.73
CA VAL A 8 -0.80 -9.87 5.42
C VAL A 8 -0.63 -8.57 6.18
N ASP A 9 -0.48 -8.67 7.51
CA ASP A 9 -0.23 -7.55 8.42
C ASP A 9 1.29 -7.43 8.67
N TYR A 10 1.83 -6.24 8.44
CA TYR A 10 3.26 -5.93 8.57
C TYR A 10 3.60 -5.20 9.87
N GLY A 11 2.69 -5.18 10.84
CA GLY A 11 2.83 -4.52 12.13
C GLY A 11 3.96 -5.09 12.99
N LEU A 12 4.34 -6.36 12.80
CA LEU A 12 5.51 -6.93 13.48
C LEU A 12 6.81 -6.28 12.97
N ALA A 13 6.98 -6.18 11.64
CA ALA A 13 8.12 -5.51 11.03
C ALA A 13 8.18 -4.04 11.47
N ARG A 14 7.03 -3.36 11.49
CA ARG A 14 6.91 -1.97 11.96
C ARG A 14 7.41 -1.80 13.39
N ARG A 15 7.03 -2.72 14.29
CA ARG A 15 7.47 -2.70 15.69
C ARG A 15 8.97 -2.99 15.82
N ALA A 16 9.51 -3.91 15.02
CA ALA A 16 10.95 -4.19 15.00
C ALA A 16 11.74 -2.94 14.59
N THR A 17 11.38 -2.28 13.48
CA THR A 17 12.05 -1.05 13.03
C THR A 17 12.03 0.04 14.10
N LEU A 18 10.90 0.22 14.81
CA LEU A 18 10.82 1.18 15.91
C LEU A 18 11.68 0.77 17.12
N SER A 19 11.74 -0.52 17.44
CA SER A 19 12.61 -1.04 18.50
C SER A 19 14.08 -0.79 18.18
N ASP A 20 14.49 -1.03 16.94
CA ASP A 20 15.87 -0.82 16.48
C ASP A 20 16.22 0.67 16.47
N LEU A 21 15.31 1.52 16.01
CA LEU A 21 15.48 2.98 16.05
C LEU A 21 15.62 3.51 17.49
N PHE A 22 14.77 3.06 18.42
CA PHE A 22 14.80 3.54 19.81
C PHE A 22 15.94 2.93 20.64
N SER A 23 16.49 1.79 20.23
CA SER A 23 17.71 1.21 20.82
C SER A 23 19.00 1.74 20.19
N GLY A 24 18.91 2.56 19.15
CA GLY A 24 20.06 3.16 18.46
C GLY A 24 20.72 2.24 17.43
N GLY A 25 20.11 1.10 17.09
CA GLY A 25 20.56 0.20 16.03
C GLY A 25 20.24 0.70 14.61
N LEU A 26 19.34 1.68 14.50
CA LEU A 26 18.96 2.33 13.24
C LEU A 26 18.98 3.86 13.44
N THR A 27 19.47 4.61 12.45
CA THR A 27 19.44 6.07 12.53
C THR A 27 18.08 6.62 12.13
N VAL A 28 17.78 7.87 12.53
CA VAL A 28 16.53 8.53 12.11
C VAL A 28 16.50 8.71 10.59
N ASP A 29 17.62 9.05 9.96
CA ASP A 29 17.69 9.24 8.51
C ASP A 29 17.41 7.93 7.75
N ASP A 30 17.90 6.80 8.26
CA ASP A 30 17.60 5.47 7.70
C ASP A 30 16.14 5.06 7.90
N ALA A 31 15.56 5.40 9.06
CA ALA A 31 14.16 5.09 9.37
C ALA A 31 13.16 6.03 8.67
N CYS A 32 13.60 7.23 8.29
CA CYS A 32 12.78 8.30 7.75
C CYS A 32 13.19 8.67 6.33
N ASP A 33 13.32 7.65 5.49
CA ASP A 33 13.88 7.71 4.15
C ASP A 33 12.82 7.82 3.03
N ALA A 34 11.57 8.17 3.36
CA ALA A 34 10.46 8.14 2.39
C ALA A 34 10.80 8.90 1.10
N HIS A 35 10.79 8.16 -0.01
CA HIS A 35 11.14 8.72 -1.31
C HIS A 35 10.19 9.89 -1.70
N PRO A 36 10.67 10.95 -2.39
CA PRO A 36 9.84 12.12 -2.72
C PRO A 36 8.56 11.83 -3.51
N TYR A 37 8.51 10.71 -4.24
CA TYR A 37 7.29 10.26 -4.92
C TYR A 37 6.24 9.73 -3.93
N LEU A 38 6.65 9.03 -2.89
CA LEU A 38 5.76 8.54 -1.84
C LEU A 38 5.18 9.70 -1.01
N LEU A 39 6.00 10.70 -0.70
CA LEU A 39 5.55 11.92 -0.03
C LEU A 39 4.52 12.70 -0.87
N ARG A 40 4.74 12.82 -2.18
CA ARG A 40 3.77 13.41 -3.11
C ARG A 40 2.49 12.58 -3.18
N ALA A 41 2.59 11.26 -3.24
CA ALA A 41 1.43 10.38 -3.21
C ALA A 41 0.61 10.56 -1.93
N ALA A 42 1.27 10.61 -0.77
CA ALA A 42 0.61 10.88 0.52
C ALA A 42 -0.12 12.24 0.51
N LYS A 43 0.53 13.27 -0.04
CA LYS A 43 -0.05 14.62 -0.08
C LYS A 43 -1.30 14.73 -0.96
N TYR A 44 -1.31 14.10 -2.13
CA TYR A 44 -2.37 14.30 -3.14
C TYR A 44 -3.39 13.17 -3.21
N HIS A 45 -3.03 11.96 -2.77
CA HIS A 45 -3.82 10.75 -2.92
C HIS A 45 -3.90 9.91 -1.64
N GLY A 46 -3.26 10.37 -0.56
CA GLY A 46 -3.23 9.64 0.70
C GLY A 46 -4.47 9.87 1.55
N GLU A 47 -4.76 8.91 2.43
CA GLU A 47 -5.86 8.95 3.38
C GLU A 47 -5.33 9.24 4.78
N PRO A 48 -5.75 10.32 5.45
CA PRO A 48 -5.27 10.65 6.79
C PRO A 48 -5.75 9.59 7.80
N THR A 49 -4.87 9.27 8.75
CA THR A 49 -5.19 8.37 9.86
C THR A 49 -5.26 9.16 11.17
N GLU A 50 -5.78 8.54 12.23
CA GLU A 50 -5.76 9.13 13.57
C GLU A 50 -4.43 8.90 14.32
N LYS A 51 -3.56 8.05 13.77
CA LYS A 51 -2.29 7.69 14.41
C LYS A 51 -1.27 8.80 14.24
N VAL A 52 -0.67 9.25 15.32
CA VAL A 52 0.44 10.21 15.30
C VAL A 52 1.74 9.49 14.94
N CYS A 53 2.61 10.15 14.18
CA CYS A 53 3.91 9.61 13.81
C CYS A 53 4.73 9.21 15.06
N PRO A 54 5.20 7.95 15.16
CA PRO A 54 5.94 7.48 16.33
C PRO A 54 7.33 8.11 16.46
N VAL A 55 7.90 8.59 15.34
CA VAL A 55 9.24 9.19 15.31
C VAL A 55 9.20 10.67 15.67
N CYS A 56 8.54 11.51 14.87
CA CYS A 56 8.56 12.95 15.08
C CYS A 56 7.48 13.45 16.05
N ARG A 57 6.39 12.69 16.26
CA ARG A 57 5.22 13.05 17.09
C ARG A 57 4.53 14.37 16.72
N LYS A 58 4.79 14.92 15.53
CA LYS A 58 4.28 16.22 15.07
C LYS A 58 3.08 16.12 14.13
N GLU A 59 3.04 15.06 13.32
CA GLU A 59 2.10 14.91 12.21
C GLU A 59 1.36 13.57 12.29
N ARG A 60 0.12 13.53 11.81
CA ARG A 60 -0.62 12.28 11.68
C ARG A 60 -0.11 11.48 10.49
N LEU A 61 -0.11 10.16 10.62
CA LEU A 61 0.27 9.28 9.53
C LEU A 61 -0.80 9.30 8.43
N THR A 62 -0.36 9.20 7.19
CA THR A 62 -1.21 9.10 6.01
C THR A 62 -1.01 7.73 5.37
N HIS A 63 -2.10 7.05 5.02
CA HIS A 63 -2.05 5.82 4.26
C HIS A 63 -2.02 6.11 2.76
N VAL A 64 -1.11 5.45 2.05
CA VAL A 64 -1.01 5.47 0.60
C VAL A 64 -1.19 4.05 0.11
N THR A 65 -2.17 3.83 -0.76
CA THR A 65 -2.46 2.49 -1.26
C THR A 65 -2.03 2.34 -2.72
N TYR A 66 -1.11 1.40 -2.96
CA TYR A 66 -0.65 1.03 -4.29
C TYR A 66 -1.32 -0.26 -4.74
N VAL A 67 -1.72 -0.33 -6.01
CA VAL A 67 -2.32 -1.53 -6.61
C VAL A 67 -1.41 -2.15 -7.65
N TYR A 68 -1.31 -3.49 -7.63
CA TYR A 68 -0.52 -4.27 -8.58
C TYR A 68 -1.29 -5.52 -9.01
N GLY A 69 -1.21 -5.89 -10.28
CA GLY A 69 -1.88 -7.07 -10.83
C GLY A 69 -1.79 -7.08 -12.35
N ASP A 70 -1.65 -8.26 -12.94
CA ASP A 70 -1.42 -8.40 -14.38
C ASP A 70 -2.60 -7.90 -15.22
N GLN A 71 -3.82 -8.02 -14.68
CA GLN A 71 -5.06 -7.56 -15.32
C GLN A 71 -5.30 -6.05 -15.20
N LEU A 72 -4.49 -5.32 -14.42
CA LEU A 72 -4.65 -3.86 -14.28
C LEU A 72 -4.09 -3.08 -15.48
N GLY A 73 -3.23 -3.69 -16.31
CA GLY A 73 -2.58 -3.03 -17.42
C GLY A 73 -1.93 -1.69 -17.01
N ARG A 74 -2.38 -0.58 -17.62
CA ARG A 74 -1.89 0.78 -17.34
C ARG A 74 -2.12 1.30 -15.92
N TYR A 75 -2.94 0.60 -15.13
CA TYR A 75 -3.25 0.97 -13.75
C TYR A 75 -2.35 0.29 -12.71
N ALA A 76 -1.53 -0.69 -13.12
CA ALA A 76 -0.55 -1.29 -12.23
C ALA A 76 0.46 -0.26 -11.71
N GLY A 77 0.78 -0.32 -10.42
CA GLY A 77 1.70 0.59 -9.73
C GLY A 77 1.13 1.98 -9.43
N ARG A 78 -0.16 2.23 -9.69
CA ARG A 78 -0.79 3.52 -9.36
C ARG A 78 -1.29 3.57 -7.93
N VAL A 79 -1.34 4.79 -7.40
CA VAL A 79 -1.95 5.09 -6.11
C VAL A 79 -3.46 5.17 -6.29
N LYS A 80 -4.21 4.57 -5.36
CA LYS A 80 -5.67 4.49 -5.40
C LYS A 80 -6.26 4.74 -4.01
N ALA A 81 -7.27 5.59 -3.94
CA ALA A 81 -8.03 5.77 -2.71
C ALA A 81 -8.91 4.54 -2.41
N THR A 82 -9.25 4.32 -1.15
CA THR A 82 -10.06 3.18 -0.70
C THR A 82 -11.41 3.07 -1.42
N PRO A 83 -12.16 4.16 -1.71
CA PRO A 83 -13.38 4.08 -2.51
C PRO A 83 -13.16 3.68 -3.97
N GLU A 84 -11.99 3.99 -4.54
CA GLU A 84 -11.64 3.55 -5.90
C GLU A 84 -11.35 2.05 -5.92
N LEU A 85 -10.75 1.50 -4.86
CA LEU A 85 -10.48 0.07 -4.74
C LEU A 85 -11.75 -0.78 -4.77
N GLN A 86 -12.85 -0.28 -4.21
CA GLN A 86 -14.15 -0.96 -4.25
C GLN A 86 -14.65 -1.11 -5.69
N GLN A 87 -14.60 -0.02 -6.47
CA GLN A 87 -14.99 -0.03 -7.88
C GLN A 87 -14.07 -0.94 -8.69
N MET A 88 -12.75 -0.84 -8.47
CA MET A 88 -11.77 -1.69 -9.15
C MET A 88 -11.96 -3.18 -8.84
N ALA A 89 -12.37 -3.54 -7.62
CA ALA A 89 -12.67 -4.92 -7.25
C ALA A 89 -13.84 -5.53 -8.04
N HIS A 90 -14.68 -4.68 -8.66
CA HIS A 90 -15.77 -5.10 -9.54
C HIS A 90 -15.38 -5.14 -11.02
N GLU A 91 -14.47 -4.25 -11.43
CA GLU A 91 -14.10 -4.06 -12.84
C GLU A 91 -12.94 -4.95 -13.28
N PHE A 92 -12.03 -5.28 -12.37
CA PHE A 92 -10.83 -6.05 -12.64
C PHE A 92 -10.91 -7.39 -11.91
N GLY A 93 -10.26 -8.44 -12.46
CA GLY A 93 -10.05 -9.67 -11.73
C GLY A 93 -8.97 -9.49 -10.66
N GLU A 94 -8.14 -10.49 -10.40
CA GLU A 94 -7.31 -10.47 -9.20
C GLU A 94 -6.20 -9.40 -9.22
N PHE A 95 -6.16 -8.56 -8.17
CA PHE A 95 -5.06 -7.62 -7.93
C PHE A 95 -4.74 -7.49 -6.44
N ARG A 96 -3.51 -7.09 -6.13
CA ARG A 96 -3.02 -6.87 -4.76
C ARG A 96 -2.92 -5.37 -4.46
N ALA A 97 -3.44 -4.99 -3.30
CA ALA A 97 -3.30 -3.67 -2.71
C ALA A 97 -2.23 -3.70 -1.61
N TYR A 98 -1.38 -2.69 -1.58
CA TYR A 98 -0.34 -2.48 -0.57
C TYR A 98 -0.56 -1.12 0.09
N VAL A 99 -0.83 -1.12 1.39
CA VAL A 99 -1.10 0.08 2.18
C VAL A 99 0.15 0.47 2.94
N VAL A 100 0.75 1.60 2.57
CA VAL A 100 1.95 2.16 3.19
C VAL A 100 1.53 3.32 4.09
N GLU A 101 1.94 3.30 5.36
CA GLU A 101 1.84 4.50 6.21
C GLU A 101 3.03 5.43 5.95
N VAL A 102 2.78 6.73 5.94
CA VAL A 102 3.77 7.76 5.62
C VAL A 102 3.59 8.95 6.56
N CYS A 103 4.67 9.47 7.12
CA CYS A 103 4.70 10.77 7.80
C CYS A 103 5.20 11.85 6.84
N GLN A 104 4.32 12.79 6.50
CA GLN A 104 4.66 13.89 5.59
C GLN A 104 5.64 14.92 6.17
N SER A 105 5.92 14.86 7.48
CA SER A 105 6.83 15.79 8.17
C SER A 105 8.28 15.26 8.24
N CYS A 106 8.47 14.01 8.68
CA CYS A 106 9.82 13.48 8.90
C CYS A 106 10.27 12.49 7.83
N GLY A 107 9.37 11.91 7.04
CA GLY A 107 9.73 10.88 6.05
C GLY A 107 9.66 9.45 6.59
N TRP A 108 9.16 9.22 7.81
CA TRP A 108 8.83 7.87 8.27
C TRP A 108 7.89 7.19 7.28
N ASN A 109 8.20 5.95 6.89
CA ASN A 109 7.29 5.13 6.10
C ASN A 109 7.38 3.65 6.48
N HIS A 110 6.27 2.94 6.39
CA HIS A 110 6.25 1.50 6.61
C HIS A 110 5.08 0.84 5.87
N LEU A 111 5.27 -0.34 5.30
CA LEU A 111 4.16 -1.13 4.78
C LEU A 111 3.30 -1.60 5.97
N THR A 112 2.00 -1.33 5.96
CA THR A 112 1.10 -1.66 7.07
C THR A 112 0.33 -2.95 6.79
N LEU A 113 -0.22 -3.06 5.58
CA LEU A 113 -1.11 -4.13 5.20
C LEU A 113 -0.93 -4.43 3.71
N SER A 114 -1.03 -5.70 3.33
CA SER A 114 -1.29 -6.06 1.93
C SER A 114 -2.45 -7.05 1.85
N TYR A 115 -3.28 -6.93 0.84
CA TYR A 115 -4.42 -7.82 0.63
C TYR A 115 -4.78 -7.90 -0.84
N VAL A 116 -5.46 -8.97 -1.21
CA VAL A 116 -5.93 -9.24 -2.56
C VAL A 116 -7.40 -8.86 -2.68
N LEU A 117 -7.72 -8.19 -3.78
CA LEU A 117 -9.04 -7.76 -4.21
C LEU A 117 -9.35 -8.30 -5.62
N GLY A 118 -10.59 -8.09 -6.07
CA GLY A 118 -11.07 -8.54 -7.36
C GLY A 118 -11.82 -9.87 -7.30
N HIS A 119 -12.55 -10.16 -8.37
CA HIS A 119 -13.23 -11.42 -8.59
C HIS A 119 -12.18 -12.45 -9.02
N GLY A 120 -11.90 -13.46 -8.19
CA GLY A 120 -10.86 -14.47 -8.41
C GLY A 120 -11.14 -15.44 -9.57
N GLU A 121 -11.87 -15.01 -10.60
CA GLU A 121 -11.96 -15.74 -11.86
C GLU A 121 -10.62 -15.56 -12.58
N ALA A 122 -9.86 -16.65 -12.65
CA ALA A 122 -8.76 -16.75 -13.59
C ALA A 122 -9.30 -16.38 -14.99
N PRO A 123 -8.53 -15.66 -15.83
CA PRO A 123 -8.94 -15.45 -17.20
C PRO A 123 -9.19 -16.84 -17.80
N SER A 124 -10.40 -17.11 -18.26
CA SER A 124 -10.68 -18.36 -18.97
C SER A 124 -9.72 -18.43 -20.15
N ASP A 125 -8.95 -19.51 -20.23
CA ASP A 125 -8.08 -19.83 -21.36
C ASP A 125 -8.89 -20.23 -22.62
N GLU A 126 -10.06 -19.62 -22.81
CA GLU A 126 -10.92 -19.78 -23.98
C GLU A 126 -10.59 -18.67 -24.98
N GLY A 127 -9.37 -18.70 -25.52
CA GLY A 127 -9.00 -17.76 -26.58
C GLY A 127 -7.70 -18.04 -27.31
N ARG A 128 -6.84 -18.95 -26.81
CA ARG A 128 -5.52 -19.19 -27.39
C ARG A 128 -5.40 -20.49 -28.21
N THR A 129 -6.49 -20.91 -28.86
CA THR A 129 -6.42 -21.94 -29.92
C THR A 129 -7.39 -21.65 -31.08
N ALA A 130 -7.21 -20.51 -31.75
CA ALA A 130 -7.71 -20.32 -33.12
C ALA A 130 -7.00 -19.14 -33.78
N ARG A 131 -5.82 -19.40 -34.36
CA ARG A 131 -5.27 -18.65 -35.51
C ARG A 131 -4.07 -19.42 -36.07
N SER A 132 -4.42 -20.20 -37.11
CA SER A 132 -3.69 -20.46 -38.36
C SER A 132 -2.26 -20.98 -38.32
#